data_AF-A0A517DXB3-F1
#
_entry.id   AF-A0A517DXB3-F1
#
_cell.length_a   1.000
_cell.length_b   1.000
_cell.length_c   1.000
_cell.angle_alpha   90.00
_cell.angle_beta   90.00
_cell.angle_gamma   90.00
#
_symmetry.space_group_name_H-M   'P 1'
#
loop_
_entity.id
_entity.type
_entity.pdbx_description
1 polymer ?
#
loop_
_entity_poly.entity_id
_entity_poly.type
_entity_poly.pdbx_seq_one_letter_code
_entity_poly.pdbx_strand_id
1 'polypeptide(L)'
;MAAVFIFSFRQVVSPLVALLVMGYGTAGSIGSHQALLAAISKLQARLAWEQYALERICDPAAIDFWLARQGRLFALESMAVIALSISSPTVTAAGGGVIGSPLSELLPASGRLEFLTPDIGLVAFPGGPGVALLGINQAQGEIFITKLNQLAIDNREPSQILNLAETTTAAAALVILDGCGGQPGGGGFFLRQPLTKKTYRLPGGRVSGAYSLELYGQTIYRKE
;
A
#
# COMPACT_ATOMS: atom_id res chain seq x y z
N MET A 1 -10.26 -12.66 19.35
CA MET A 1 -9.68 -13.13 18.07
C MET A 1 -9.93 -12.06 17.03
N ALA A 2 -8.89 -11.53 16.39
CA ALA A 2 -9.05 -10.66 15.24
C ALA A 2 -8.65 -11.46 14.00
N ALA A 3 -9.60 -11.68 13.10
CA ALA A 3 -9.25 -12.12 11.76
C ALA A 3 -8.56 -10.93 11.09
N VAL A 4 -7.39 -11.13 10.50
CA VAL A 4 -6.72 -10.12 9.69
C VAL A 4 -7.13 -10.30 8.25
N PHE A 5 -7.30 -9.20 7.53
CA PHE A 5 -7.45 -9.23 6.08
C PHE A 5 -6.42 -8.34 5.40
N ILE A 6 -5.82 -8.88 4.34
CA ILE A 6 -5.15 -8.08 3.31
C ILE A 6 -6.02 -8.10 2.07
N PHE A 7 -6.14 -6.94 1.43
CA PHE A 7 -6.76 -6.85 0.11
C PHE A 7 -5.87 -6.14 -0.88
N SER A 8 -6.06 -6.48 -2.15
CA SER A 8 -5.55 -5.72 -3.27
C SER A 8 -6.65 -5.50 -4.30
N PHE A 9 -6.71 -4.29 -4.84
CA PHE A 9 -7.69 -3.89 -5.83
C PHE A 9 -7.01 -3.08 -6.94
N ARG A 10 -7.41 -3.36 -8.18
CA ARG A 10 -6.92 -2.69 -9.37
C ARG A 10 -8.09 -2.01 -10.08
N GLN A 11 -7.90 -0.75 -10.45
CA GLN A 11 -8.78 -0.07 -11.39
C GLN A 11 -7.97 0.49 -12.55
N VAL A 12 -8.32 0.07 -13.76
CA VAL A 12 -7.93 0.82 -14.97
C VAL A 12 -8.91 1.99 -15.03
N VAL A 13 -8.39 3.20 -14.83
CA VAL A 13 -9.18 4.44 -14.87
C VAL A 13 -9.37 4.85 -16.32
N SER A 14 -8.32 4.68 -17.12
CA SER A 14 -8.33 4.86 -18.57
C SER A 14 -7.21 4.02 -19.21
N PRO A 15 -7.08 3.97 -20.55
CA PRO A 15 -5.97 3.26 -21.20
C PRO A 15 -4.58 3.70 -20.74
N LEU A 16 -4.47 4.89 -20.13
CA LEU A 16 -3.22 5.50 -19.69
C LEU A 16 -3.04 5.45 -18.17
N VAL A 17 -4.13 5.43 -17.40
CA VAL A 17 -4.09 5.57 -15.95
C VAL A 17 -4.52 4.28 -15.25
N ALA A 18 -3.66 3.78 -14.36
CA ALA A 18 -3.94 2.61 -13.54
C ALA A 18 -3.70 2.88 -12.06
N LEU A 19 -4.61 2.40 -11.21
CA LEU A 19 -4.54 2.50 -9.76
C LEU A 19 -4.36 1.11 -9.14
N LEU A 20 -3.39 1.01 -8.22
CA LEU A 20 -3.21 -0.09 -7.27
C LEU A 20 -3.65 0.39 -5.88
N VAL A 21 -4.51 -0.38 -5.25
CA VAL A 21 -4.90 -0.21 -3.85
C VAL A 21 -4.54 -1.47 -3.10
N MET A 22 -3.87 -1.34 -1.96
CA MET A 22 -3.67 -2.41 -1.00
C MET A 22 -4.05 -1.93 0.38
N GLY A 23 -4.50 -2.83 1.23
CA GLY A 23 -4.72 -2.47 2.63
C GLY A 23 -4.67 -3.67 3.55
N TYR A 24 -4.51 -3.36 4.82
CA TYR A 24 -4.48 -4.29 5.93
C TYR A 24 -5.48 -3.83 6.98
N GLY A 25 -6.28 -4.77 7.46
CA GLY A 25 -7.23 -4.53 8.54
C GLY A 25 -7.52 -5.74 9.39
N THR A 26 -8.30 -5.52 10.44
CA THR A 26 -8.86 -6.54 11.33
C THR A 26 -10.36 -6.70 11.07
N ALA A 27 -10.80 -7.87 10.60
CA ALA A 27 -12.21 -8.19 10.47
C ALA A 27 -12.82 -8.43 11.86
N GLY A 28 -13.40 -7.38 12.43
CA GLY A 28 -14.37 -7.47 13.50
C GLY A 28 -15.73 -7.87 12.94
N SER A 29 -16.00 -9.18 12.82
CA SER A 29 -17.27 -9.75 12.32
C SER A 29 -17.66 -9.35 10.88
N ILE A 30 -18.71 -10.00 10.35
CA ILE A 30 -19.15 -10.02 8.95
C ILE A 30 -19.39 -8.63 8.31
N GLY A 31 -19.54 -7.56 9.11
CA GLY A 31 -19.78 -6.19 8.64
C GLY A 31 -18.59 -5.51 7.92
N SER A 32 -17.35 -5.93 8.18
CA SER A 32 -16.16 -5.30 7.57
C SER A 32 -16.08 -5.50 6.05
N HIS A 33 -16.58 -6.63 5.54
CA HIS A 33 -16.58 -6.90 4.10
C HIS A 33 -17.53 -5.99 3.33
N GLN A 34 -18.74 -5.76 3.83
CA GLN A 34 -19.70 -4.86 3.16
C GLN A 34 -19.19 -3.42 3.15
N ALA A 35 -18.59 -2.97 4.25
CA ALA A 35 -17.99 -1.64 4.33
C ALA A 35 -16.81 -1.48 3.36
N LEU A 36 -15.96 -2.51 3.22
CA LEU A 36 -14.88 -2.53 2.23
C LEU A 36 -15.42 -2.48 0.79
N LEU A 37 -16.43 -3.28 0.46
CA LEU A 37 -17.06 -3.26 -0.86
C LEU A 37 -17.70 -1.89 -1.17
N ALA A 38 -18.34 -1.27 -0.17
CA ALA A 38 -18.88 0.08 -0.29
C ALA A 38 -17.77 1.13 -0.53
N ALA A 39 -16.63 1.01 0.16
CA ALA A 39 -15.46 1.88 -0.06
C ALA A 39 -14.90 1.73 -1.48
N ILE A 40 -14.77 0.49 -1.97
CA ILE A 40 -14.34 0.19 -3.35
C ILE A 40 -15.33 0.79 -4.35
N SER A 41 -16.64 0.61 -4.15
CA SER A 41 -17.67 1.16 -5.04
C SER A 41 -17.63 2.69 -5.08
N LYS A 42 -17.45 3.36 -3.94
CA LYS A 42 -17.27 4.82 -3.88
C LYS A 42 -16.03 5.28 -4.64
N LEU A 43 -14.90 4.58 -4.48
CA LEU A 43 -13.68 4.88 -5.21
C LEU A 43 -13.88 4.73 -6.73
N GLN A 44 -14.54 3.65 -7.18
CA GLN A 44 -14.83 3.43 -8.59
C GLN A 44 -15.71 4.54 -9.18
N ALA A 45 -16.77 4.94 -8.47
CA ALA A 45 -17.62 6.05 -8.89
C ALA A 45 -16.83 7.38 -8.96
N ARG A 46 -15.93 7.62 -7.99
CA ARG A 46 -15.08 8.81 -7.98
C ARG A 46 -14.11 8.82 -9.17
N LEU A 47 -13.45 7.69 -9.45
CA LEU A 47 -12.54 7.53 -10.57
C LEU A 47 -13.23 7.77 -11.92
N ALA A 48 -14.47 7.28 -12.09
CA ALA A 48 -15.25 7.53 -13.29
C ALA A 48 -15.58 9.03 -13.45
N TRP A 49 -15.88 9.74 -12.36
CA TRP A 49 -16.17 11.17 -12.39
C TRP A 49 -14.92 12.04 -12.60
N GLU A 50 -13.77 11.63 -12.04
CA GLU A 50 -12.51 12.39 -12.09
C GLU A 50 -11.55 11.97 -13.20
N GLN A 51 -11.90 10.99 -14.04
CA GLN A 51 -11.02 10.44 -15.07
C GLN A 51 -10.31 11.53 -15.88
N TYR A 52 -11.08 12.48 -16.41
CA TYR A 52 -10.53 13.56 -17.25
C TYR A 52 -9.58 14.49 -16.47
N ALA A 53 -9.89 14.76 -15.19
CA ALA A 53 -9.04 15.60 -14.36
C ALA A 53 -7.73 14.88 -14.03
N LEU A 54 -7.80 13.59 -13.68
CA LEU A 54 -6.65 12.73 -13.37
C LEU A 54 -5.66 12.64 -14.53
N GLU A 55 -6.17 12.44 -15.75
CA GLU A 55 -5.35 12.39 -16.98
C GLU A 55 -4.60 13.69 -17.28
N ARG A 56 -4.94 14.79 -16.60
CA ARG A 56 -4.34 16.11 -16.83
C ARG A 56 -3.46 16.57 -15.66
N ILE A 57 -3.37 15.80 -14.58
CA ILE A 57 -2.43 16.10 -13.50
C ILE A 57 -1.02 15.78 -14.00
N CYS A 58 -0.15 16.78 -14.00
CA CYS A 58 1.27 16.63 -14.36
C CYS A 58 2.21 16.78 -13.16
N ASP A 59 1.70 17.32 -12.05
CA ASP A 59 2.46 17.54 -10.82
C ASP A 59 2.43 16.29 -9.93
N PRO A 60 3.58 15.68 -9.60
CA PRO A 60 3.65 14.52 -8.71
C PRO A 60 3.05 14.80 -7.33
N ALA A 61 3.27 15.99 -6.75
CA ALA A 61 2.76 16.33 -5.44
C ALA A 61 1.23 16.43 -5.43
N ALA A 62 0.64 16.95 -6.52
CA ALA A 62 -0.80 16.98 -6.70
C ALA A 62 -1.40 15.57 -6.82
N ILE A 63 -0.69 14.65 -7.48
CA ILE A 63 -1.10 13.24 -7.52
C ILE A 63 -1.06 12.61 -6.12
N ASP A 64 0.03 12.81 -5.36
CA ASP A 64 0.15 12.23 -4.02
C ASP A 64 -0.93 12.78 -3.07
N PHE A 65 -1.20 14.08 -3.16
CA PHE A 65 -2.29 14.71 -2.41
C PHE A 65 -3.66 14.13 -2.82
N TRP A 66 -3.89 13.93 -4.11
CA TRP A 66 -5.11 13.31 -4.61
C TRP A 66 -5.26 11.87 -4.09
N LEU A 67 -4.19 11.08 -4.11
CA LEU A 67 -4.19 9.71 -3.57
C LEU A 67 -4.47 9.69 -2.07
N ALA A 68 -3.79 10.54 -1.30
CA ALA A 68 -3.99 10.68 0.13
C ALA A 68 -5.46 10.94 0.47
N ARG A 69 -6.13 11.79 -0.32
CA ARG A 69 -7.56 12.06 -0.18
C ARG A 69 -8.42 10.83 -0.49
N GLN A 70 -8.08 10.02 -1.49
CA GLN A 70 -8.81 8.80 -1.81
C GLN A 70 -8.66 7.72 -0.72
N GLY A 71 -7.51 7.66 -0.04
CA GLY A 71 -7.28 6.75 1.09
C GLY A 71 -8.35 6.88 2.18
N ARG A 72 -8.90 8.08 2.38
CA ARG A 72 -9.98 8.34 3.36
C ARG A 72 -11.30 7.63 3.03
N LEU A 73 -11.51 7.18 1.79
CA LEU A 73 -12.67 6.34 1.46
C LEU A 73 -12.62 4.98 2.18
N PHE A 74 -11.42 4.55 2.58
CA PHE A 74 -11.15 3.32 3.31
C PHE A 74 -10.93 3.55 4.81
N ALA A 75 -11.36 4.70 5.34
CA ALA A 75 -11.34 5.04 6.77
C ALA A 75 -12.35 4.20 7.58
N LEU A 76 -12.22 2.89 7.51
CA LEU A 76 -12.97 1.91 8.29
C LEU A 76 -12.25 1.69 9.61
N GLU A 77 -12.96 1.55 10.72
CA GLU A 77 -12.35 1.26 12.04
C GLU A 77 -11.48 -0.02 12.01
N SER A 78 -11.87 -0.97 11.17
CA SER A 78 -11.12 -2.19 10.92
C SER A 78 -9.83 -1.99 10.12
N MET A 79 -9.62 -0.85 9.46
CA MET A 79 -8.50 -0.64 8.54
C MET A 79 -7.35 0.08 9.24
N ALA A 80 -6.21 -0.60 9.37
CA ALA A 80 -5.04 -0.02 10.03
C ALA A 80 -4.07 0.62 9.02
N VAL A 81 -3.92 0.04 7.83
CA VAL A 81 -3.00 0.53 6.80
C VAL A 81 -3.67 0.50 5.43
N ILE A 82 -3.50 1.57 4.66
CA ILE A 82 -3.81 1.66 3.24
C ILE A 82 -2.53 2.04 2.48
N ALA A 83 -2.34 1.45 1.32
CA ALA A 83 -1.29 1.79 0.38
C ALA A 83 -1.91 1.98 -1.01
N LEU A 84 -1.57 3.09 -1.67
CA LEU A 84 -2.11 3.45 -2.98
C LEU A 84 -0.96 3.81 -3.91
N SER A 85 -1.01 3.34 -5.15
CA SER A 85 -0.08 3.76 -6.19
C SER A 85 -0.82 3.97 -7.50
N ILE A 86 -0.53 5.07 -8.18
CA ILE A 86 -1.15 5.40 -9.46
C ILE A 86 -0.08 5.62 -10.51
N SER A 87 -0.27 4.98 -11.66
CA SER A 87 0.50 5.26 -12.86
C SER A 87 -0.25 6.26 -13.71
N SER A 88 0.40 7.40 -13.98
CA SER A 88 -0.03 8.35 -14.98
C SER A 88 1.16 8.74 -15.86
N PRO A 89 1.10 8.55 -17.19
CA PRO A 89 2.19 8.90 -18.09
C PRO A 89 2.37 10.42 -18.25
N THR A 90 1.44 11.23 -17.76
CA THR A 90 1.55 12.70 -17.76
C THR A 90 2.48 13.25 -16.69
N VAL A 91 2.79 12.44 -15.67
CA VAL A 91 3.72 12.81 -14.60
C VAL A 91 5.09 12.20 -14.90
N THR A 92 6.07 13.07 -15.15
CA THR A 92 7.43 12.68 -15.56
C THR A 92 8.39 12.51 -14.39
N ALA A 93 8.05 13.07 -13.22
CA ALA A 93 8.81 12.94 -11.98
C ALA A 93 8.31 11.78 -11.11
N ALA A 94 9.15 11.32 -10.18
CA ALA A 94 8.74 10.33 -9.19
C ALA A 94 7.59 10.87 -8.32
N GLY A 95 6.59 10.02 -8.09
CA GLY A 95 5.41 10.29 -7.28
C GLY A 95 4.31 9.28 -7.57
N GLY A 96 3.11 9.52 -7.05
CA GLY A 96 1.99 8.61 -7.23
C GLY A 96 2.10 7.38 -6.35
N GLY A 97 2.57 7.54 -5.11
CA GLY A 97 2.68 6.50 -4.11
C GLY A 97 2.40 7.05 -2.71
N VAL A 98 1.42 6.49 -2.00
CA VAL A 98 1.13 6.86 -0.61
C VAL A 98 0.87 5.63 0.25
N ILE A 99 1.27 5.67 1.51
CA ILE A 99 1.02 4.61 2.49
C ILE A 99 0.85 5.20 3.88
N GLY A 100 -0.08 4.66 4.67
CA GLY A 100 -0.28 5.04 6.07
C GLY A 100 -1.64 4.61 6.58
N SER A 101 -2.09 5.22 7.69
CA SER A 101 -3.42 4.97 8.24
C SER A 101 -4.48 5.77 7.47
N PRO A 102 -5.60 5.17 7.04
CA PRO A 102 -6.70 5.91 6.43
C PRO A 102 -7.51 6.73 7.46
N LEU A 103 -7.28 6.50 8.76
CA LEU A 103 -7.92 7.20 9.88
C LEU A 103 -7.12 8.42 10.36
N SER A 104 -5.91 8.62 9.83
CA SER A 104 -5.00 9.69 10.24
C SER A 104 -4.61 10.56 9.05
N GLU A 105 -4.06 11.74 9.33
CA GLU A 105 -3.40 12.53 8.30
C GLU A 105 -2.12 11.80 7.84
N LEU A 106 -1.92 11.71 6.52
CA LEU A 106 -0.71 11.12 5.96
C LEU A 106 0.42 12.13 6.07
N LEU A 107 1.51 11.71 6.72
CA LEU A 107 2.71 12.52 6.87
C LEU A 107 3.59 12.43 5.63
N PRO A 108 4.33 13.50 5.29
CA PRO A 108 5.32 13.45 4.23
C PRO A 108 6.40 12.39 4.49
N ALA A 109 6.86 11.73 3.42
CA ALA A 109 7.92 10.74 3.50
C ALA A 109 9.21 11.34 4.08
N SER A 110 9.73 10.74 5.16
CA SER A 110 10.92 11.23 5.88
C SER A 110 12.07 10.22 5.92
N GLY A 111 11.82 8.98 5.48
CA GLY A 111 12.74 7.84 5.60
C GLY A 111 12.90 7.32 7.03
N ARG A 112 12.12 7.83 8.00
CA ARG A 112 12.16 7.40 9.41
C ARG A 112 11.13 6.31 9.68
N LEU A 113 11.43 5.44 10.65
CA LEU A 113 10.44 4.52 11.20
C LEU A 113 9.44 5.30 12.04
N GLU A 114 8.17 5.09 11.77
CA GLU A 114 7.07 5.61 12.56
C GLU A 114 6.17 4.45 12.96
N PHE A 115 5.69 4.43 14.19
CA PHE A 115 4.75 3.40 14.65
C PHE A 115 3.33 3.97 14.67
N LEU A 116 2.45 3.38 13.87
CA LEU A 116 1.02 3.72 13.86
C LEU A 116 0.32 3.17 15.12
N THR A 117 0.75 1.98 15.54
CA THR A 117 0.39 1.28 16.78
C THR A 117 1.63 0.57 17.30
N PRO A 118 1.66 0.05 18.55
CA PRO A 118 2.81 -0.67 19.08
C PRO A 118 3.26 -1.90 18.26
N ASP A 119 2.39 -2.41 17.38
CA ASP A 119 2.61 -3.59 16.54
C ASP A 119 2.66 -3.30 15.02
N ILE A 120 2.57 -2.03 14.59
CA ILE A 120 2.59 -1.64 13.18
C ILE A 120 3.63 -0.54 12.95
N GLY A 121 4.73 -0.89 12.31
CA GLY A 121 5.77 0.03 11.88
C GLY A 121 5.59 0.45 10.42
N LEU A 122 5.85 1.71 10.13
CA LEU A 122 5.72 2.35 8.82
C LEU A 122 7.01 3.11 8.50
N VAL A 123 7.52 2.96 7.28
CA VAL A 123 8.63 3.78 6.76
C VAL A 123 8.31 4.17 5.33
N ALA A 124 8.43 5.45 5.00
CA ALA A 124 8.26 5.95 3.64
C ALA A 124 9.45 6.83 3.26
N PHE A 125 10.10 6.50 2.15
CA PHE A 125 11.20 7.28 1.58
C PHE A 125 10.68 8.25 0.49
N PRO A 126 11.23 9.47 0.38
CA PRO A 126 10.95 10.34 -0.76
C PRO A 126 11.30 9.63 -2.08
N GLY A 127 10.36 9.56 -3.02
CA GLY A 127 10.53 8.80 -4.27
C GLY A 127 10.30 7.29 -4.13
N GLY A 128 9.86 6.83 -2.95
CA GLY A 128 9.69 5.42 -2.60
C GLY A 128 10.98 4.72 -2.14
N PRO A 129 10.85 3.50 -1.57
CA PRO A 129 9.62 2.78 -1.29
C PRO A 129 8.88 3.30 -0.04
N GLY A 130 7.58 2.99 0.05
CA GLY A 130 6.81 2.98 1.29
C GLY A 130 6.59 1.55 1.77
N VAL A 131 6.77 1.30 3.06
CA VAL A 131 6.67 -0.03 3.67
C VAL A 131 5.91 0.04 4.98
N ALA A 132 4.91 -0.83 5.15
CA ALA A 132 4.29 -1.12 6.43
C ALA A 132 4.62 -2.55 6.85
N LEU A 133 5.07 -2.73 8.10
CA LEU A 133 5.35 -4.00 8.73
C LEU A 133 4.37 -4.22 9.87
N LEU A 134 3.78 -5.40 9.89
CA LEU A 134 2.62 -5.69 10.72
C LEU A 134 2.99 -6.84 11.67
N GLY A 135 2.61 -6.72 12.95
CA GLY A 135 3.00 -7.67 13.98
C GLY A 135 4.48 -7.59 14.35
N ILE A 136 5.07 -6.39 14.30
CA ILE A 136 6.46 -6.13 14.72
C ILE A 136 6.51 -5.15 15.88
N ASN A 137 7.51 -5.28 16.74
CA ASN A 137 7.82 -4.28 17.76
C ASN A 137 8.92 -3.31 17.28
N GLN A 138 9.22 -2.29 18.11
CA GLN A 138 10.24 -1.29 17.83
C GLN A 138 11.61 -1.88 17.47
N ALA A 139 12.13 -2.78 18.30
CA ALA A 139 13.44 -3.39 18.07
C ALA A 139 13.50 -4.16 16.73
N GLN A 140 12.43 -4.86 16.37
CA GLN A 140 12.32 -5.58 15.10
C GLN A 140 12.24 -4.62 13.90
N GLY A 141 11.51 -3.50 14.05
CA GLY A 141 11.44 -2.46 13.04
C GLY A 141 12.79 -1.79 12.78
N GLU A 142 13.58 -1.51 13.83
CA GLU A 142 14.93 -0.94 13.69
C GLU A 142 15.89 -1.88 12.96
N ILE A 143 15.82 -3.19 13.25
CA ILE A 143 16.59 -4.21 12.52
C ILE A 143 16.19 -4.21 11.04
N PHE A 144 14.89 -4.12 10.74
CA PHE A 144 14.42 -4.05 9.36
C PHE A 144 14.94 -2.82 8.64
N ILE A 145 14.80 -1.62 9.21
CA ILE A 145 15.26 -0.38 8.57
C ILE A 145 16.76 -0.40 8.36
N THR A 146 17.53 -0.91 9.32
CA THR A 146 18.99 -1.03 9.18
C THR A 146 19.34 -1.85 7.95
N LYS A 147 18.68 -2.99 7.74
CA LYS A 147 18.88 -3.85 6.56
C LYS A 147 18.35 -3.20 5.28
N LEU A 148 17.20 -2.52 5.33
CA LEU A 148 16.64 -1.80 4.18
C LEU A 148 17.56 -0.67 3.70
N ASN A 149 18.22 0.03 4.63
CA ASN A 149 19.18 1.08 4.32
C ASN A 149 20.51 0.56 3.75
N GLN A 150 20.82 -0.72 3.94
CA GLN A 150 21.97 -1.37 3.30
C GLN A 150 21.68 -1.75 1.85
N LEU A 151 20.41 -1.81 1.43
CA LEU A 151 20.06 -2.01 0.03
C LEU A 151 20.35 -0.73 -0.75
N ALA A 152 21.09 -0.87 -1.86
CA ALA A 152 21.19 0.21 -2.85
C ALA A 152 19.78 0.67 -3.25
N ILE A 153 19.60 1.96 -3.55
CA ILE A 153 18.28 2.54 -3.87
C ILE A 153 17.62 1.77 -5.03
N ASP A 154 18.38 1.44 -6.06
CA ASP A 154 17.93 0.67 -7.22
C ASP A 154 17.56 -0.80 -6.90
N ASN A 155 17.98 -1.29 -5.72
CA ASN A 155 17.65 -2.61 -5.16
C ASN A 155 16.52 -2.55 -4.13
N ARG A 156 15.70 -1.49 -4.14
CA ARG A 156 14.50 -1.36 -3.29
C ARG A 156 13.24 -1.77 -4.06
N GLU A 157 13.35 -2.87 -4.81
CA GLU A 157 12.23 -3.46 -5.53
C GLU A 157 11.27 -4.18 -4.56
N PRO A 158 9.95 -4.27 -4.87
CA PRO A 158 8.99 -4.84 -3.94
C PRO A 158 9.35 -6.27 -3.54
N SER A 159 9.85 -7.10 -4.47
CA SER A 159 10.27 -8.47 -4.17
C SER A 159 11.40 -8.54 -3.14
N GLN A 160 12.39 -7.66 -3.22
CA GLN A 160 13.53 -7.62 -2.29
C GLN A 160 13.09 -7.16 -0.90
N ILE A 161 12.24 -6.14 -0.83
CA ILE A 161 11.68 -5.64 0.42
C ILE A 161 10.78 -6.69 1.09
N LEU A 162 9.96 -7.39 0.31
CA LEU A 162 9.12 -8.47 0.82
C LEU A 162 9.95 -9.68 1.29
N ASN A 163 11.05 -10.01 0.61
CA ASN A 163 12.00 -11.01 1.10
C ASN A 163 12.61 -10.58 2.43
N LEU A 164 12.98 -9.30 2.57
CA LEU A 164 13.48 -8.78 3.83
C LEU A 164 12.42 -8.89 4.93
N ALA A 165 11.16 -8.54 4.66
CA ALA A 165 10.04 -8.67 5.60
C ALA A 165 9.73 -10.13 5.98
N GLU A 166 9.92 -11.07 5.06
CA GLU A 166 9.79 -12.50 5.35
C GLU A 166 10.85 -12.97 6.36
N THR A 167 12.09 -12.47 6.24
CA THR A 167 13.18 -12.76 7.18
C THR A 167 13.07 -12.02 8.51
N THR A 168 12.18 -11.04 8.64
CA THR A 168 11.81 -10.50 9.96
C THR A 168 10.75 -11.37 10.61
N THR A 169 10.30 -11.05 11.82
CA THR A 169 9.18 -11.72 12.49
C THR A 169 7.83 -11.14 12.09
N ALA A 170 7.77 -10.27 11.09
CA ALA A 170 6.53 -9.63 10.66
C ALA A 170 5.47 -10.68 10.29
N ALA A 171 4.25 -10.50 10.81
CA ALA A 171 3.10 -11.31 10.43
C ALA A 171 2.67 -11.00 9.00
N ALA A 172 2.83 -9.75 8.59
CA ALA A 172 2.53 -9.29 7.25
C ALA A 172 3.37 -8.06 6.88
N ALA A 173 3.45 -7.75 5.58
CA ALA A 173 4.00 -6.50 5.09
C ALA A 173 3.23 -5.99 3.88
N LEU A 174 3.13 -4.66 3.76
CA LEU A 174 2.70 -3.97 2.55
C LEU A 174 3.85 -3.12 2.04
N VAL A 175 4.10 -3.14 0.74
CA VAL A 175 5.13 -2.35 0.07
C VAL A 175 4.47 -1.59 -1.07
N ILE A 176 4.75 -0.30 -1.18
CA ILE A 176 4.28 0.53 -2.28
C ILE A 176 5.44 1.31 -2.89
N LEU A 177 5.42 1.45 -4.21
CA LEU A 177 6.30 2.33 -4.95
C LEU A 177 5.49 3.41 -5.63
N ASP A 178 6.16 4.52 -5.90
CA ASP A 178 5.67 5.59 -6.76
C ASP A 178 5.30 5.03 -8.13
N GLY A 179 4.06 5.23 -8.56
CA GLY A 179 3.55 4.70 -9.83
C GLY A 179 3.86 5.60 -11.03
N CYS A 180 4.25 6.85 -10.79
CA CYS A 180 4.55 7.86 -11.79
C CYS A 180 6.07 8.06 -11.99
N GLY A 181 6.42 8.73 -13.09
CA GLY A 181 7.81 8.96 -13.49
C GLY A 181 8.45 7.77 -14.20
N GLY A 182 9.74 7.89 -14.50
CA GLY A 182 10.52 6.86 -15.20
C GLY A 182 10.95 5.67 -14.35
N GLN A 183 10.54 5.63 -13.08
CA GLN A 183 10.92 4.57 -12.13
C GLN A 183 9.94 3.39 -12.20
N PRO A 184 10.38 2.16 -11.88
CA PRO A 184 9.51 1.00 -11.86
C PRO A 184 8.45 1.12 -10.75
N GLY A 185 7.21 1.46 -11.13
CA GLY A 185 6.10 1.58 -10.18
C GLY A 185 5.46 0.24 -9.78
N GLY A 186 4.65 0.28 -8.71
CA GLY A 186 3.90 -0.89 -8.24
C GLY A 186 3.88 -1.05 -6.72
N GLY A 187 3.92 -2.29 -6.28
CA GLY A 187 3.91 -2.63 -4.87
C GLY A 187 3.81 -4.13 -4.65
N GLY A 188 3.45 -4.53 -3.44
CA GLY A 188 3.22 -5.92 -3.13
C GLY A 188 2.92 -6.13 -1.65
N PHE A 189 2.60 -7.37 -1.32
CA PHE A 189 2.36 -7.77 0.06
C PHE A 189 3.00 -9.11 0.40
N PHE A 190 3.23 -9.29 1.69
CA PHE A 190 3.64 -10.53 2.31
C PHE A 190 2.69 -10.89 3.46
N LEU A 191 2.38 -12.17 3.57
CA LEU A 191 1.67 -12.79 4.69
C LEU A 191 2.50 -13.98 5.16
N ARG A 192 2.77 -14.05 6.47
CA ARG A 192 3.50 -15.19 7.06
C ARG A 192 2.64 -16.44 7.09
N GLN A 193 1.34 -16.32 7.32
CA GLN A 193 0.40 -17.44 7.34
C GLN A 193 -0.90 -17.06 6.63
N PRO A 194 -1.26 -17.72 5.52
CA PRO A 194 -0.45 -18.67 4.78
C PRO A 194 0.76 -17.97 4.16
N LEU A 195 1.92 -18.62 4.10
CA LEU A 195 3.15 -18.05 3.52
C LEU A 195 2.90 -17.60 2.07
N THR A 196 2.56 -16.32 1.91
CA THR A 196 2.05 -15.76 0.65
C THR A 196 2.80 -14.48 0.38
N LYS A 197 3.28 -14.34 -0.86
CA LYS A 197 3.99 -13.17 -1.32
C LYS A 197 3.52 -12.85 -2.72
N LYS A 198 3.08 -11.61 -2.94
CA LYS A 198 2.63 -11.14 -4.25
C LYS A 198 3.25 -9.78 -4.54
N THR A 199 3.66 -9.61 -5.79
CA THR A 199 4.19 -8.35 -6.32
C THR A 199 3.36 -7.89 -7.50
N TYR A 200 3.24 -6.58 -7.61
CA TYR A 200 2.43 -5.87 -8.59
C TYR A 200 3.31 -4.84 -9.28
N ARG A 201 3.21 -4.73 -10.60
CA ARG A 201 3.91 -3.71 -11.39
C ARG A 201 2.90 -2.79 -12.03
N LEU A 202 3.23 -1.50 -12.17
CA LEU A 202 2.40 -0.49 -12.80
C LEU A 202 3.06 0.14 -14.06
N PRO A 203 3.43 -0.61 -15.12
CA PRO A 203 4.00 0.01 -16.32
C PRO A 203 2.95 0.68 -17.21
N GLY A 204 3.07 1.99 -17.45
CA GLY A 204 2.37 2.71 -18.54
C GLY A 204 0.86 2.45 -18.60
N GLY A 205 0.16 2.57 -17.47
CA GLY A 205 -1.29 2.31 -17.38
C GLY A 205 -1.69 0.82 -17.34
N ARG A 206 -0.73 -0.11 -17.32
CA ARG A 206 -0.96 -1.55 -17.19
C ARG A 206 -0.51 -2.04 -15.82
N VAL A 207 -1.17 -3.09 -15.32
CA VAL A 207 -0.71 -3.83 -14.14
C VAL A 207 -0.44 -5.28 -14.54
N SER A 208 0.72 -5.82 -14.17
CA SER A 208 1.04 -7.24 -14.41
C SER A 208 0.55 -8.14 -13.26
N GLY A 209 -0.18 -9.21 -13.61
CA GLY A 209 -0.76 -10.23 -12.71
C GLY A 209 -2.29 -10.30 -12.77
N ALA A 210 -2.90 -11.36 -12.25
CA ALA A 210 -4.36 -11.60 -12.31
C ALA A 210 -5.08 -10.92 -11.12
N TYR A 211 -6.01 -9.96 -11.33
CA TYR A 211 -6.69 -9.28 -10.21
C TYR A 211 -8.17 -8.93 -10.44
N SER A 212 -8.96 -9.28 -9.42
CA SER A 212 -10.23 -8.69 -8.99
C SER A 212 -10.40 -9.08 -7.52
N LEU A 213 -10.39 -8.10 -6.60
CA LEU A 213 -10.41 -8.18 -5.12
C LEU A 213 -9.96 -9.53 -4.50
N GLU A 214 -8.77 -9.53 -3.91
CA GLU A 214 -8.30 -10.66 -3.10
C GLU A 214 -8.54 -10.38 -1.62
N LEU A 215 -8.96 -11.39 -0.83
CA LEU A 215 -9.14 -11.27 0.62
C LEU A 215 -8.45 -12.46 1.31
N TYR A 216 -7.51 -12.15 2.20
CA TYR A 216 -6.76 -13.16 2.94
C TYR A 216 -7.09 -13.14 4.42
N GLY A 217 -7.80 -14.15 4.95
CA GLY A 217 -8.09 -14.26 6.37
C GLY A 217 -6.98 -14.95 7.17
N GLN A 218 -6.47 -14.33 8.25
CA GLN A 218 -5.64 -15.01 9.25
C GLN A 218 -6.19 -14.82 10.65
N THR A 219 -6.36 -15.90 11.42
CA THR A 219 -6.61 -15.80 12.86
C THR A 219 -5.27 -15.63 13.58
N ILE A 220 -5.00 -14.43 14.13
CA ILE A 220 -3.83 -14.22 14.97
C ILE A 220 -4.15 -14.73 16.39
N TYR A 221 -3.47 -15.79 16.81
CA TYR A 221 -3.47 -16.23 18.20
C TYR A 221 -2.50 -15.35 18.99
N ARG A 222 -3.02 -14.49 19.87
CA ARG A 222 -2.18 -13.90 20.92
C ARG A 222 -1.85 -15.02 21.91
N LYS A 223 -0.56 -15.31 22.10
CA LYS A 223 -0.14 -16.01 23.32
C LYS A 223 -0.30 -15.02 24.46
N GLU A 224 -1.18 -15.36 25.41
CA GLU A 224 -1.25 -14.72 26.72
C GLU A 224 0.05 -14.97 27.52
#